data_AF-A0A7C3CTU0-F1
#
_entry.id   AF-A0A7C3CTU0-F1
#
_cell.length_a   1.000
_cell.length_b   1.000
_cell.length_c   1.000
_cell.angle_alpha   90.00
_cell.angle_beta   90.00
_cell.angle_gamma   90.00
#
_symmetry.space_group_name_H-M   'P 1'
#
loop_
_entity.id
_entity.type
_entity.pdbx_description
1 polymer ?
#
loop_
_entity_poly.entity_id
_entity_poly.type
_entity_poly.pdbx_seq_one_letter_code
_entity_poly.pdbx_strand_id
1 'polypeptide(L)'
;TKASLATESFISAASFQETTRVLTEASVGGKVDRLRGLKENVIVGRLIPAGTGLAYHDERRRRAMVDTQAELAAAADEVLSADKATDSAADAEEAVES
;
A
#
# COMPACT_ATOMS: atom_id res chain seq x y z
N THR A 1 -14.03 -7.22 -25.86
CA THR A 1 -12.64 -7.68 -25.61
C THR A 1 -12.53 -8.13 -24.16
N LYS A 2 -12.19 -9.41 -23.92
CA LYS A 2 -12.12 -10.01 -22.57
C LYS A 2 -11.06 -9.36 -21.65
N ALA A 3 -10.03 -8.75 -22.22
CA ALA A 3 -8.95 -8.10 -21.46
C ALA A 3 -9.42 -6.94 -20.58
N SER A 4 -10.50 -6.23 -20.97
CA SER A 4 -11.03 -5.09 -20.19
C SER A 4 -11.72 -5.51 -18.88
N LEU A 5 -12.13 -6.78 -18.75
CA LEU A 5 -12.74 -7.33 -17.53
C LEU A 5 -11.68 -7.75 -16.50
N ALA A 6 -10.44 -8.03 -16.93
CA ALA A 6 -9.34 -8.44 -16.05
C ALA A 6 -8.52 -7.23 -15.56
N THR A 7 -9.20 -6.12 -15.23
CA THR A 7 -8.54 -4.98 -14.59
C THR A 7 -8.43 -5.25 -13.09
N GLU A 8 -7.31 -4.89 -12.47
CA GLU A 8 -7.12 -5.06 -11.02
C GLU A 8 -8.13 -4.23 -10.19
N SER A 9 -8.68 -3.19 -10.81
CA SER A 9 -9.71 -2.34 -10.24
C SER A 9 -11.11 -2.89 -10.49
N PHE A 10 -11.83 -3.16 -9.41
CA PHE A 10 -13.24 -3.52 -9.52
C PHE A 10 -14.13 -2.33 -9.92
N ILE A 11 -13.73 -1.08 -9.62
CA ILE A 11 -14.46 0.12 -10.02
C ILE A 11 -14.42 0.31 -11.55
N SER A 12 -13.23 0.13 -12.13
CA SER A 12 -13.05 0.14 -13.58
C SER A 12 -13.75 -1.04 -14.26
N ALA A 13 -13.71 -2.23 -13.66
CA ALA A 13 -14.36 -3.43 -14.20
C ALA A 13 -15.91 -3.31 -14.17
N ALA A 14 -16.49 -2.83 -13.07
CA ALA A 14 -17.94 -2.76 -12.87
C ALA A 14 -18.66 -1.77 -13.79
N SER A 15 -17.92 -0.87 -14.45
CA SER A 15 -18.46 0.24 -15.25
C SER A 15 -18.57 -0.05 -16.75
N PHE A 16 -18.27 -1.27 -17.21
CA PHE A 16 -18.55 -1.67 -18.60
C PHE A 16 -19.86 -2.46 -18.67
N GLN A 17 -19.91 -3.63 -18.02
CA GLN A 17 -21.08 -4.53 -17.92
C GLN A 17 -20.92 -5.42 -16.67
N GLU A 18 -21.95 -6.21 -16.32
CA GLU A 18 -21.93 -7.16 -15.18
C GLU A 18 -21.70 -6.49 -13.80
N THR A 19 -22.13 -5.23 -13.62
CA THR A 19 -21.90 -4.40 -12.42
C THR A 19 -22.23 -5.13 -11.12
N THR A 20 -23.41 -5.76 -11.03
CA THR A 20 -23.84 -6.47 -9.80
C THR A 20 -22.91 -7.61 -9.44
N ARG A 21 -22.48 -8.40 -10.42
CA ARG A 21 -21.57 -9.53 -10.22
C ARG A 21 -20.21 -9.04 -9.72
N VAL A 22 -19.62 -8.05 -10.41
CA VAL A 22 -18.29 -7.51 -10.07
C VAL A 22 -18.29 -6.89 -8.66
N LEU A 23 -19.32 -6.12 -8.30
CA LEU A 23 -19.42 -5.52 -6.97
C LEU A 23 -19.65 -6.56 -5.87
N THR A 24 -20.40 -7.63 -6.15
CA THR A 24 -20.63 -8.72 -5.19
C THR A 24 -19.34 -9.46 -4.91
N GLU A 25 -18.61 -9.87 -5.95
CA GLU A 25 -17.31 -10.56 -5.81
C GLU A 25 -16.27 -9.70 -5.09
N ALA A 26 -16.23 -8.38 -5.37
CA ALA A 26 -15.35 -7.45 -4.68
C ALA A 26 -15.72 -7.27 -3.20
N SER A 27 -17.01 -7.20 -2.88
CA SER A 27 -17.50 -7.02 -1.50
C SER A 27 -17.24 -8.26 -0.64
N VAL A 28 -17.53 -9.45 -1.17
CA VAL A 28 -17.26 -10.72 -0.47
C VAL A 28 -15.76 -10.93 -0.27
N GLY A 29 -14.94 -10.53 -1.25
CA GLY A 29 -13.49 -10.61 -1.16
C GLY A 29 -12.81 -9.50 -0.38
N GLY A 30 -13.56 -8.51 0.15
CA GLY A 30 -12.99 -7.35 0.85
C GLY A 30 -11.97 -6.56 0.00
N LYS A 31 -12.15 -6.51 -1.33
CA LYS A 31 -11.17 -5.89 -2.24
C LYS A 31 -11.15 -4.37 -2.05
N VAL A 32 -9.95 -3.80 -2.02
CA VAL A 32 -9.75 -2.35 -1.93
C VAL A 32 -9.13 -1.84 -3.23
N ASP A 33 -9.76 -0.81 -3.81
CA ASP A 33 -9.26 -0.17 -5.00
C ASP A 33 -8.27 0.95 -4.65
N ARG A 34 -7.07 0.90 -5.25
CA ARG A 34 -6.01 1.90 -5.02
C ARG A 34 -6.07 3.08 -5.97
N LEU A 35 -7.08 3.14 -6.86
CA LEU A 35 -7.33 4.25 -7.79
C LEU A 35 -6.09 4.62 -8.62
N ARG A 36 -5.39 3.61 -9.14
CA ARG A 36 -4.15 3.80 -9.92
C ARG A 36 -4.43 3.97 -11.41
N GLY A 37 -5.59 3.50 -11.87
CA GLY A 37 -5.99 3.52 -13.26
C GLY A 37 -6.67 4.82 -13.67
N LEU A 38 -6.78 5.02 -14.98
CA LEU A 38 -7.44 6.20 -15.54
C LEU A 38 -8.94 6.20 -15.22
N LYS A 39 -9.63 5.09 -15.50
CA LYS A 39 -11.09 4.99 -15.47
C LYS A 39 -11.64 5.11 -14.05
N GLU A 40 -11.01 4.47 -13.07
CA GLU A 40 -11.34 4.67 -11.64
C GLU A 40 -11.38 6.14 -11.25
N ASN A 41 -10.30 6.88 -11.56
CA ASN A 41 -10.18 8.28 -11.17
C ASN A 41 -11.24 9.15 -11.84
N VAL A 42 -11.58 8.85 -13.11
CA VAL A 42 -12.67 9.53 -13.82
C VAL A 42 -14.02 9.27 -13.15
N ILE A 43 -14.33 8.01 -12.81
CA ILE A 43 -15.61 7.64 -12.18
C ILE A 43 -15.76 8.30 -10.80
N VAL A 44 -14.68 8.36 -10.02
CA VAL A 44 -14.67 8.95 -8.66
C VAL A 44 -14.60 10.48 -8.70
N GLY A 45 -14.21 11.10 -9.83
CA GLY A 45 -14.08 12.55 -9.96
C GLY A 45 -12.76 13.12 -9.42
N ARG A 46 -11.70 12.30 -9.34
CA ARG A 46 -10.34 12.71 -8.96
C ARG A 46 -9.53 13.08 -10.21
N LEU A 47 -8.48 13.89 -10.03
CA LEU A 47 -7.47 14.12 -11.07
C LEU A 47 -7.00 12.77 -11.66
N ILE A 48 -6.88 12.68 -12.97
CA ILE A 48 -6.43 11.46 -13.64
C ILE A 48 -4.90 11.31 -13.59
N PRO A 49 -4.35 10.07 -13.58
CA PRO A 49 -2.90 9.83 -13.60
C PRO A 49 -2.28 10.02 -14.99
N ALA A 50 -2.63 11.12 -15.65
CA ALA A 50 -2.15 11.49 -16.97
C ALA A 50 -2.14 13.01 -17.13
N GLY A 51 -1.30 13.52 -18.04
CA GLY A 51 -1.20 14.95 -18.34
C GLY A 51 -0.92 15.79 -17.08
N THR A 52 -1.70 16.84 -16.87
CA THR A 52 -1.57 17.75 -15.71
C THR A 52 -1.81 17.07 -14.37
N GLY A 53 -2.56 15.97 -14.35
CA GLY A 53 -2.79 15.19 -13.12
C GLY A 53 -1.62 14.29 -12.73
N LEU A 54 -0.64 14.06 -13.62
CA LEU A 54 0.50 13.18 -13.35
C LEU A 54 1.33 13.65 -12.15
N ALA A 55 1.65 14.95 -12.07
CA ALA A 55 2.42 15.51 -10.97
C ALA A 55 1.76 15.28 -9.60
N TYR A 56 0.43 15.37 -9.53
CA TYR A 56 -0.34 15.12 -8.32
C TYR A 56 -0.29 13.64 -7.90
N HIS A 57 -0.33 12.72 -8.86
CA HIS A 57 -0.24 11.28 -8.60
C HIS A 57 1.17 10.84 -8.24
N ASP A 58 2.19 11.43 -8.86
CA ASP A 58 3.59 11.14 -8.57
C ASP A 58 3.98 11.65 -7.18
N GLU A 59 3.54 12.86 -6.81
CA GLU A 59 3.70 13.38 -5.44
C GLU A 59 3.05 12.47 -4.41
N ARG A 60 1.80 12.06 -4.65
CA ARG A 60 1.07 11.11 -3.79
C ARG A 60 1.80 9.77 -3.67
N ARG A 61 2.33 9.24 -4.78
CA ARG A 61 3.09 7.99 -4.78
C ARG A 61 4.39 8.14 -4.00
N ARG A 62 5.09 9.27 -4.15
CA ARG A 62 6.32 9.57 -3.41
C ARG A 62 6.05 9.67 -1.91
N ARG A 63 5.00 10.39 -1.49
CA ARG A 63 4.61 10.46 -0.07
C ARG A 63 4.30 9.09 0.50
N ALA A 64 3.49 8.30 -0.21
CA ALA A 64 3.19 6.94 0.22
C ALA A 64 4.44 6.06 0.38
N MET A 65 5.44 6.22 -0.50
CA MET A 65 6.72 5.52 -0.37
C MET A 65 7.53 6.00 0.84
N VAL A 66 7.59 7.32 1.06
CA VAL A 66 8.30 7.91 2.20
C VAL A 66 7.66 7.47 3.52
N ASP A 67 6.33 7.49 3.62
CA ASP A 67 5.60 7.05 4.80
C ASP A 67 5.90 5.57 5.10
N THR A 68 5.82 4.70 4.10
CA THR A 68 6.18 3.28 4.27
C THR A 68 7.64 3.08 4.65
N GLN A 69 8.55 3.88 4.09
CA GLN A 69 9.98 3.77 4.38
C GLN A 69 10.30 4.28 5.79
N ALA A 70 9.60 5.31 6.26
CA ALA A 70 9.70 5.82 7.62
C ALA A 70 9.14 4.82 8.63
N GLU A 71 7.99 4.19 8.35
CA GLU A 71 7.44 3.11 9.17
C GLU A 71 8.38 1.90 9.26
N LEU A 72 8.94 1.47 8.12
CA LEU A 72 9.92 0.38 8.06
C LEU A 72 11.21 0.72 8.81
N ALA A 73 11.70 1.98 8.69
CA ALA A 73 12.89 2.43 9.39
C ALA A 73 12.66 2.52 10.91
N ALA A 74 11.49 3.00 11.35
CA ALA A 74 11.14 3.03 12.77
C ALA A 74 11.03 1.61 13.35
N ALA A 75 10.40 0.68 12.62
CA ALA A 75 10.35 -0.73 13.02
C ALA A 75 11.75 -1.37 13.06
N ALA A 76 12.64 -1.01 12.12
CA ALA A 76 14.02 -1.47 12.10
C ALA A 76 14.84 -0.94 13.30
N ASP A 77 14.62 0.31 13.70
CA ASP A 77 15.29 0.90 14.87
C ASP A 77 14.81 0.26 16.18
N GLU A 78 13.51 -0.05 16.31
CA GLU A 78 12.99 -0.80 17.46
C GLU A 78 13.62 -2.20 17.58
N VAL A 79 13.69 -2.98 16.50
CA VAL A 79 14.31 -4.32 16.56
C VAL A 79 15.81 -4.25 16.87
N LEU A 80 16.53 -3.25 16.35
CA LEU A 80 17.95 -3.02 16.67
C LEU A 80 18.15 -2.61 18.13
N SER A 81 17.21 -1.86 18.71
CA SER A 81 17.26 -1.46 20.12
C SER A 81 17.00 -2.63 21.08
N ALA A 82 16.12 -3.55 20.70
CA ALA A 82 15.85 -4.77 21.46
C ALA A 82 17.06 -5.72 21.49
N ASP A 83 17.76 -5.88 20.35
CA ASP A 83 18.95 -6.73 20.22
C ASP A 83 20.13 -6.20 21.05
N LYS A 84 20.30 -4.88 21.12
CA LYS A 84 21.33 -4.24 21.97
C LYS A 84 21.04 -4.38 23.47
N ALA A 85 19.76 -4.39 23.87
CA ALA A 85 19.40 -4.60 25.27
C ALA A 85 19.70 -6.03 25.73
N THR A 86 19.51 -7.02 24.86
CA THR A 86 19.82 -8.43 25.15
C THR A 86 21.32 -8.71 25.18
N ASP A 87 22.12 -8.09 24.30
CA ASP A 87 23.60 -8.22 24.33
C ASP A 87 24.18 -7.59 25.62
N SER A 88 23.65 -6.45 26.07
CA SER A 88 24.12 -5.80 27.30
C SER A 88 23.81 -6.57 28.60
N ALA A 89 22.82 -7.46 28.56
CA ALA A 89 22.51 -8.34 29.70
C ALA A 89 23.44 -9.57 29.74
N ALA A 90 23.95 -10.03 28.59
CA ALA A 90 24.91 -11.13 28.50
C ALA A 90 26.30 -10.71 29.02
N ASP A 91 26.76 -9.50 28.70
CA ASP A 91 28.04 -8.96 29.20
C ASP A 91 28.05 -8.70 30.72
N ALA A 92 26.88 -8.53 31.34
CA ALA A 92 26.77 -8.28 32.79
C ALA A 92 26.82 -9.55 33.65
N GLU A 93 26.49 -10.73 33.10
CA GLU A 93 26.60 -12.00 33.85
C GLU A 93 28.03 -12.58 33.85
N GLU A 94 28.87 -12.29 32.84
CA GLU A 94 30.25 -12.82 32.79
C GLU A 94 31.21 -12.12 33.76
N ALA A 95 30.89 -10.92 34.25
CA ALA A 95 31.75 -10.15 35.17
C ALA A 95 31.59 -10.52 36.67
N VAL A 96 30.62 -11.38 37.03
CA VAL A 96 30.35 -11.75 38.43
C VAL A 96 31.07 -13.03 38.86
N GLU A 97 31.66 -13.78 37.93
CA GLU A 97 32.30 -15.08 38.20
C GLU A 97 33.85 -15.05 38.25
N SER A 98 34.47 -13.86 38.37
CA SER A 98 35.93 -13.68 38.54
C SER A 98 36.37 -13.33 39.95
#